data_AF-A0A1X0QPZ3-F1
#
_entry.id   AF-A0A1X0QPZ3-F1
#
_cell.length_a   1.000
_cell.length_b   1.000
_cell.length_c   1.000
_cell.angle_alpha   90.00
_cell.angle_beta   90.00
_cell.angle_gamma   90.00
#
_symmetry.space_group_name_H-M   'P 1'
#
loop_
_entity.id
_entity.type
_entity.pdbx_description
1 polymer ?
#
loop_
_entity_poly.entity_id
_entity_poly.type
_entity_poly.pdbx_seq_one_letter_code
_entity_poly.pdbx_strand_id
1 'polypeptide(L)'
;MATVEDIIFLGTGTSSSVPTVACLTDPAKSCSVCLSAMTPEGHKNNRKNTSLIMALILFYIASAITILPHYGIRELDGVILTHGHADACYGLDDLRGWTLGSSIQSRINVYLSSEAMELVARTFPYLVDSSLATGGGQVADFKYHVLDANKPFIIEGLEFTPLEVHHGIYLTTREPYYCYGFKFDGVSYISDTNYIPPHTMELIQDKTRVFIVDCLRCKCNKCKSIYFN
;
A
#
# COMPACT_ATOMS: atom_id res chain seq x y z
N MET A 1 -8.29 -8.95 22.68
CA MET A 1 -7.98 -8.50 21.32
C MET A 1 -6.80 -7.56 21.44
N ALA A 2 -5.83 -7.68 20.54
CA ALA A 2 -4.72 -6.73 20.47
C ALA A 2 -5.25 -5.34 20.07
N THR A 3 -4.52 -4.29 20.44
CA THR A 3 -4.85 -2.89 20.14
C THR A 3 -3.68 -2.22 19.44
N VAL A 4 -3.97 -1.19 18.65
CA VAL A 4 -2.98 -0.40 17.94
C VAL A 4 -2.41 0.66 18.88
N GLU A 5 -1.11 0.57 19.17
CA GLU A 5 -0.38 1.60 19.92
C GLU A 5 0.07 2.73 19.00
N ASP A 6 0.71 2.39 17.87
CA ASP A 6 1.29 3.35 16.93
C ASP A 6 0.90 3.06 15.47
N ILE A 7 0.76 4.13 14.70
CA ILE A 7 0.57 4.11 13.24
C ILE A 7 1.66 4.96 12.61
N ILE A 8 2.51 4.35 11.78
CA ILE A 8 3.66 4.99 11.16
C ILE A 8 3.43 5.04 9.64
N PHE A 9 3.33 6.25 9.09
CA PHE A 9 3.26 6.45 7.64
C PHE A 9 4.65 6.38 7.02
N LEU A 10 4.86 5.41 6.13
CA LEU A 10 6.10 5.27 5.37
C LEU A 10 6.15 6.13 4.11
N GLY A 11 4.97 6.44 3.58
CA GLY A 11 4.78 7.31 2.45
C GLY A 11 3.32 7.73 2.35
N THR A 12 3.12 8.98 1.95
CA THR A 12 1.79 9.61 1.82
C THR A 12 1.68 10.33 0.47
N GLY A 13 2.49 9.91 -0.50
CA GLY A 13 2.57 10.46 -1.84
C GLY A 13 1.84 9.56 -2.83
N THR A 14 1.69 10.04 -4.07
CA THR A 14 1.01 9.28 -5.12
C THR A 14 1.89 8.13 -5.63
N SER A 15 1.41 7.36 -6.61
CA SER A 15 2.21 6.36 -7.32
C SER A 15 3.51 6.92 -7.95
N SER A 16 3.57 8.23 -8.20
CA SER A 16 4.77 8.91 -8.72
C SER A 16 5.63 9.56 -7.65
N SER A 17 5.25 9.44 -6.36
CA SER A 17 5.85 10.18 -5.24
C SER A 17 5.80 11.72 -5.44
N VAL A 18 6.26 12.46 -4.44
CA VAL A 18 6.55 13.90 -4.54
C VAL A 18 7.94 14.12 -3.94
N PRO A 19 8.85 14.82 -4.61
CA PRO A 19 8.69 15.42 -5.94
C PRO A 19 8.67 14.38 -7.07
N THR A 20 8.06 14.74 -8.20
CA THR A 20 8.09 13.89 -9.41
C THR A 20 9.29 14.23 -10.29
N VAL A 21 9.81 13.22 -11.01
CA VAL A 21 10.90 13.42 -11.98
C VAL A 21 10.54 14.51 -12.99
N ALA A 22 9.33 14.44 -13.55
CA ALA A 22 8.84 15.40 -14.55
C ALA A 22 8.89 16.85 -14.05
N CYS A 23 8.49 17.13 -12.80
CA CYS A 23 8.52 18.48 -12.26
C CYS A 23 9.94 18.98 -11.96
N LEU A 24 10.86 18.09 -11.57
CA LEU A 24 12.25 18.48 -11.25
C LEU A 24 13.10 18.69 -12.50
N THR A 25 12.82 17.94 -13.57
CA THR A 25 13.56 18.03 -14.83
C THR A 25 12.94 19.01 -15.82
N ASP A 26 11.72 19.52 -15.57
CA ASP A 26 11.14 20.61 -16.34
C ASP A 26 12.05 21.84 -16.29
N PRO A 27 12.56 22.36 -17.44
CA PRO A 27 13.39 23.55 -17.48
C PRO A 27 12.76 24.77 -16.81
N ALA A 28 11.43 24.89 -16.84
CA ALA A 28 10.70 25.99 -16.22
C ALA A 28 10.59 25.85 -14.70
N LYS A 29 10.77 24.64 -14.14
CA LYS A 29 10.69 24.33 -12.70
C LYS A 29 9.51 25.03 -12.00
N SER A 30 8.33 24.93 -12.58
CA SER A 30 7.16 25.74 -12.16
C SER A 30 6.39 25.18 -10.96
N CYS A 31 6.60 23.91 -10.61
CA CYS A 31 5.87 23.26 -9.54
C CYS A 31 6.41 23.62 -8.15
N SER A 32 5.77 24.59 -7.50
CA SER A 32 6.15 25.06 -6.14
C SER A 32 6.19 23.93 -5.10
N VAL A 33 5.28 22.96 -5.20
CA VAL A 33 5.25 21.81 -4.27
C VAL A 33 6.49 20.93 -4.44
N CYS A 34 6.81 20.51 -5.67
CA CYS A 34 7.99 19.67 -5.93
C CYS A 34 9.30 20.39 -5.60
N LEU A 35 9.39 21.70 -5.87
CA LEU A 35 10.56 22.48 -5.47
C LEU A 35 10.69 22.58 -3.95
N SER A 36 9.59 22.83 -3.24
CA SER A 36 9.62 22.89 -1.77
C SER A 36 10.00 21.55 -1.14
N ALA A 37 9.61 20.43 -1.75
CA ALA A 37 9.96 19.08 -1.27
C ALA A 37 11.47 18.81 -1.25
N MET A 38 12.26 19.61 -1.99
CA MET A 38 13.71 19.53 -2.03
C MET A 38 14.41 20.41 -0.99
N THR A 39 13.69 21.18 -0.17
CA THR A 39 14.26 22.03 0.89
C THR A 39 14.02 21.46 2.29
N PRO A 40 14.87 21.78 3.29
CA PRO A 40 14.65 21.37 4.67
C PRO A 40 13.31 21.83 5.24
N GLU A 41 12.86 23.02 4.88
CA GLU A 41 11.59 23.60 5.36
C GLU A 41 10.38 22.88 4.76
N GLY A 42 10.50 22.45 3.50
CA GLY A 42 9.44 21.74 2.78
C GLY A 42 9.55 20.21 2.83
N HIS A 43 10.37 19.63 3.71
CA HIS A 43 10.59 18.18 3.78
C HIS A 43 9.29 17.34 3.92
N LYS A 44 8.22 17.89 4.48
CA LYS A 44 6.90 17.23 4.55
C LYS A 44 6.21 17.05 3.18
N ASN A 45 6.66 17.80 2.17
CA ASN A 45 6.24 17.62 0.78
C ASN A 45 7.07 16.56 0.06
N ASN A 46 8.18 16.09 0.64
CA ASN A 46 8.87 14.90 0.18
C ASN A 46 8.11 13.66 0.65
N ARG A 47 7.33 13.07 -0.27
CA ARG A 47 6.38 12.00 0.02
C ARG A 47 6.67 10.83 -0.91
N LYS A 48 7.10 9.72 -0.32
CA LYS A 48 7.25 8.43 -1.00
C LYS A 48 5.86 7.81 -1.31
N ASN A 49 5.82 6.73 -2.09
CA ASN A 49 4.58 6.04 -2.44
C ASN A 49 3.76 5.64 -1.19
N THR A 50 2.44 5.69 -1.32
CA THR A 50 1.51 5.42 -0.22
C THR A 50 1.79 4.08 0.45
N SER A 51 2.16 4.14 1.72
CA SER A 51 2.47 2.95 2.50
C SER A 51 2.37 3.28 3.99
N LEU A 52 1.90 2.31 4.77
CA LEU A 52 1.65 2.45 6.20
C LEU A 52 2.18 1.21 6.93
N ILE A 53 2.86 1.43 8.04
CA ILE A 53 3.25 0.41 9.03
C ILE A 53 2.42 0.59 10.30
N MET A 54 1.93 -0.52 10.82
CA MET A 54 1.44 -0.65 12.20
C MET A 54 1.97 -1.96 12.77
N ALA A 55 3.20 -2.00 13.27
CA ALA A 55 3.85 -3.23 13.74
C ALA A 55 3.81 -4.48 12.80
N LEU A 56 3.16 -4.45 11.63
CA LEU A 56 2.60 -5.68 11.04
C LEU A 56 2.17 -5.60 9.56
N ILE A 57 2.45 -4.51 8.83
CA ILE A 57 2.05 -4.36 7.41
C ILE A 57 3.03 -3.44 6.70
N LEU A 58 3.62 -3.85 5.57
CA LEU A 58 4.61 -3.06 4.82
C LEU A 58 4.28 -3.01 3.34
N PHE A 59 4.24 -1.81 2.76
CA PHE A 59 3.88 -1.60 1.35
C PHE A 59 5.01 -1.05 0.46
N TYR A 60 6.11 -0.53 1.03
CA TYR A 60 7.22 0.02 0.23
C TYR A 60 8.56 0.07 0.99
N ILE A 61 9.59 -0.66 0.51
CA ILE A 61 10.85 -0.89 1.26
C ILE A 61 11.86 0.26 1.14
N ALA A 62 11.79 1.13 0.14
CA ALA A 62 12.71 2.28 0.08
C ALA A 62 12.54 3.23 1.28
N SER A 63 11.45 3.12 2.04
CA SER A 63 11.24 3.76 3.34
C SER A 63 11.71 2.92 4.52
N ALA A 64 11.64 1.59 4.41
CA ALA A 64 11.89 0.66 5.50
C ALA A 64 13.32 0.76 6.05
N ILE A 65 14.32 0.91 5.18
CA ILE A 65 15.73 1.02 5.59
C ILE A 65 15.96 2.19 6.56
N THR A 66 15.25 3.30 6.38
CA THR A 66 15.38 4.47 7.26
C THR A 66 14.44 4.43 8.46
N ILE A 67 13.24 3.87 8.28
CA ILE A 67 12.17 3.95 9.29
C ILE A 67 12.25 2.80 10.28
N LEU A 68 12.48 1.56 9.82
CA LEU A 68 12.47 0.41 10.74
C LEU A 68 13.56 0.50 11.82
N PRO A 69 14.83 0.85 11.50
CA PRO A 69 15.84 1.01 12.55
C PRO A 69 15.53 2.17 13.50
N HIS A 70 14.89 3.24 13.01
CA HIS A 70 14.51 4.39 13.83
C HIS A 70 13.47 4.01 14.90
N TYR A 71 12.52 3.13 14.57
CA TYR A 71 11.51 2.64 15.50
C TYR A 71 11.86 1.29 16.15
N GLY A 72 13.07 0.76 15.91
CA GLY A 72 13.48 -0.55 16.44
C GLY A 72 12.69 -1.74 15.92
N ILE A 73 12.01 -1.60 14.78
CA ILE A 73 11.20 -2.67 14.17
C ILE A 73 12.14 -3.63 13.46
N ARG A 74 12.10 -4.91 13.88
CA ARG A 74 12.95 -5.96 13.32
C ARG A 74 12.16 -7.03 12.59
N GLU A 75 11.06 -7.49 13.16
CA GLU A 75 10.23 -8.57 12.61
C GLU A 75 8.91 -8.03 12.05
N LEU A 76 8.29 -8.79 11.16
CA LEU A 76 7.01 -8.51 10.53
C LEU A 76 6.07 -9.70 10.76
N ASP A 77 5.00 -9.54 11.53
CA ASP A 77 4.07 -10.67 11.72
C ASP A 77 3.17 -10.88 10.49
N GLY A 78 3.01 -9.85 9.65
CA GLY A 78 2.29 -9.91 8.40
C GLY A 78 2.67 -8.81 7.39
N VAL A 79 2.18 -8.99 6.17
CA VAL A 79 2.12 -7.97 5.12
C VAL A 79 0.74 -8.12 4.49
N ILE A 80 -0.07 -7.07 4.51
CA ILE A 80 -1.35 -7.03 3.81
C ILE A 80 -1.12 -6.27 2.50
N LEU A 81 -1.72 -6.69 1.38
CA LEU A 81 -1.76 -5.95 0.13
C LEU A 81 -3.17 -5.42 -0.14
N THR A 82 -3.31 -4.12 -0.41
CA THR A 82 -4.58 -3.48 -0.77
C THR A 82 -5.03 -3.85 -2.19
N HIS A 83 -4.08 -3.93 -3.12
CA HIS A 83 -4.30 -4.26 -4.53
C HIS A 83 -2.97 -4.57 -5.25
N GLY A 84 -3.04 -4.89 -6.55
CA GLY A 84 -1.90 -5.38 -7.33
C GLY A 84 -1.18 -4.33 -8.20
N HIS A 85 -1.37 -3.02 -7.99
CA HIS A 85 -0.58 -2.02 -8.73
C HIS A 85 0.87 -1.95 -8.24
N ALA A 86 1.73 -1.44 -9.11
CA ALA A 86 3.18 -1.45 -8.91
C ALA A 86 3.62 -0.73 -7.64
N ASP A 87 3.02 0.42 -7.34
CA ASP A 87 3.28 1.21 -6.15
C ASP A 87 2.83 0.55 -4.84
N ALA A 88 1.99 -0.49 -4.92
CA ALA A 88 1.55 -1.28 -3.77
C ALA A 88 2.29 -2.63 -3.63
N CYS A 89 2.75 -3.25 -4.71
CA CYS A 89 3.29 -4.62 -4.67
C CYS A 89 4.75 -4.78 -5.13
N TYR A 90 5.38 -3.78 -5.77
CA TYR A 90 6.74 -3.97 -6.29
C TYR A 90 7.83 -4.03 -5.22
N GLY A 91 7.51 -3.57 -3.99
CA GLY A 91 8.39 -3.75 -2.84
C GLY A 91 8.41 -5.18 -2.28
N LEU A 92 7.59 -6.12 -2.77
CA LEU A 92 7.56 -7.49 -2.25
C LEU A 92 8.93 -8.16 -2.33
N ASP A 93 9.63 -7.99 -3.46
CA ASP A 93 10.91 -8.67 -3.64
C ASP A 93 11.96 -8.23 -2.62
N ASP A 94 11.94 -6.97 -2.19
CA ASP A 94 12.86 -6.43 -1.21
C ASP A 94 12.69 -7.08 0.19
N LEU A 95 11.53 -7.70 0.48
CA LEU A 95 11.29 -8.43 1.75
C LEU A 95 12.22 -9.66 1.87
N ARG A 96 12.91 -10.05 0.80
CA ARG A 96 14.01 -11.04 0.86
C ARG A 96 15.00 -10.73 1.98
N GLY A 97 15.21 -9.45 2.34
CA GLY A 97 16.11 -9.05 3.42
C GLY A 97 15.78 -9.67 4.79
N TRP A 98 14.51 -10.04 5.01
CA TRP A 98 14.04 -10.72 6.22
C TRP A 98 14.26 -12.22 6.20
N THR A 99 14.08 -12.83 5.02
CA THR A 99 14.06 -14.29 4.88
C THR A 99 15.36 -14.88 4.37
N LEU A 100 16.29 -14.04 3.92
CA LEU A 100 17.61 -14.44 3.41
C LEU A 100 18.36 -15.29 4.43
N GLY A 101 18.52 -16.59 4.15
CA GLY A 101 19.15 -17.53 5.09
C GLY A 101 18.48 -17.58 6.47
N SER A 102 17.20 -17.23 6.57
CA SER A 102 16.50 -17.02 7.85
C SER A 102 17.20 -16.00 8.78
N SER A 103 17.76 -14.92 8.21
CA SER A 103 18.50 -13.87 8.93
C SER A 103 17.68 -13.16 10.01
N ILE A 104 16.38 -13.00 9.76
CA ILE A 104 15.43 -12.39 10.69
C ILE A 104 14.25 -13.35 10.92
N GLN A 105 13.61 -13.80 9.84
CA GLN A 105 12.48 -14.72 9.87
C GLN A 105 12.67 -15.80 8.82
N SER A 106 12.13 -17.01 9.02
CA SER A 106 12.17 -18.03 7.97
C SER A 106 11.17 -17.76 6.85
N ARG A 107 10.09 -17.04 7.14
CA ARG A 107 8.98 -16.76 6.23
C ARG A 107 8.19 -15.54 6.68
N ILE A 108 7.57 -14.83 5.73
CA ILE A 108 6.62 -13.74 6.00
C ILE A 108 5.21 -14.14 5.56
N ASN A 109 4.20 -13.84 6.38
CA ASN A 109 2.79 -14.00 5.98
C ASN A 109 2.37 -12.84 5.08
N VAL A 110 1.81 -13.13 3.91
CA VAL A 110 1.29 -12.13 2.96
C VAL A 110 -0.21 -12.34 2.77
N TYR A 111 -1.02 -11.33 3.07
CA TYR A 111 -2.48 -11.35 3.00
C TYR A 111 -2.94 -10.47 1.84
N LEU A 112 -3.75 -11.00 0.93
CA LEU A 112 -4.12 -10.31 -0.30
C LEU A 112 -5.41 -10.89 -0.89
N SER A 113 -6.07 -10.17 -1.79
CA SER A 113 -7.23 -10.69 -2.51
C SER A 113 -6.83 -11.70 -3.60
N SER A 114 -7.81 -12.43 -4.14
CA SER A 114 -7.63 -13.32 -5.29
C SER A 114 -7.04 -12.58 -6.50
N GLU A 115 -7.56 -11.39 -6.80
CA GLU A 115 -7.15 -10.57 -7.94
C GLU A 115 -5.72 -10.07 -7.78
N ALA A 116 -5.37 -9.65 -6.55
CA ALA A 116 -4.00 -9.25 -6.22
C ALA A 116 -3.04 -10.44 -6.31
N MET A 117 -3.45 -11.63 -5.85
CA MET A 117 -2.64 -12.86 -5.95
C MET A 117 -2.34 -13.23 -7.41
N GLU A 118 -3.33 -13.15 -8.29
CA GLU A 118 -3.12 -13.39 -9.72
C GLU A 118 -2.14 -12.38 -10.34
N LEU A 119 -2.23 -11.11 -9.97
CA LEU A 119 -1.30 -10.07 -10.43
C LEU A 119 0.12 -10.29 -9.91
N VAL A 120 0.28 -10.67 -8.64
CA VAL A 120 1.57 -11.02 -8.03
C VAL A 120 2.18 -12.22 -8.74
N ALA A 121 1.41 -13.29 -8.98
CA ALA A 121 1.91 -14.48 -9.68
C ALA A 121 2.39 -14.20 -11.11
N ARG A 122 1.72 -13.28 -11.82
CA ARG A 122 2.15 -12.85 -13.16
C ARG A 122 3.38 -11.94 -13.14
N THR A 123 3.46 -11.06 -12.16
CA THR A 123 4.51 -10.04 -12.07
C THR A 123 5.80 -10.60 -11.49
N PHE A 124 5.69 -11.42 -10.46
CA PHE A 124 6.79 -12.02 -9.69
C PHE A 124 6.60 -13.54 -9.60
N PRO A 125 6.63 -14.28 -10.73
CA PRO A 125 6.36 -15.71 -10.74
C PRO A 125 7.28 -16.48 -9.78
N TYR A 126 8.53 -16.06 -9.65
CA TYR A 126 9.51 -16.68 -8.75
C TYR A 126 9.23 -16.46 -7.26
N LEU A 127 8.49 -15.40 -6.87
CA LEU A 127 8.05 -15.16 -5.49
C LEU A 127 6.86 -16.05 -5.09
N VAL A 128 6.21 -16.68 -6.07
CA VAL A 128 5.08 -17.60 -5.85
C VAL A 128 5.54 -19.05 -6.03
N ASP A 129 6.35 -19.31 -7.05
CA ASP A 129 6.97 -20.60 -7.33
C ASP A 129 8.49 -20.43 -7.49
N SER A 130 9.22 -20.80 -6.43
CA SER A 130 10.68 -20.72 -6.39
C SER A 130 11.39 -21.51 -7.50
N SER A 131 10.72 -22.49 -8.14
CA SER A 131 11.28 -23.23 -9.27
C SER A 131 11.46 -22.37 -10.53
N LEU A 132 10.78 -21.22 -10.61
CA LEU A 132 10.86 -20.25 -11.70
C LEU A 132 12.00 -19.23 -11.51
N ALA A 133 12.81 -19.37 -10.48
CA ALA A 133 13.98 -18.51 -10.26
C ALA A 133 15.13 -18.86 -11.22
N THR A 134 15.85 -17.86 -11.72
CA THR A 134 16.96 -18.04 -12.69
C THR A 134 18.25 -18.59 -12.08
N GLY A 135 18.25 -18.94 -10.78
CA GLY A 135 19.45 -19.34 -10.02
C GLY A 135 20.37 -18.16 -9.68
N GLY A 136 21.32 -18.37 -8.76
CA GLY A 136 22.36 -17.40 -8.40
C GLY A 136 21.97 -16.34 -7.34
N GLY A 137 20.69 -16.18 -7.05
CA GLY A 137 20.17 -15.35 -5.96
C GLY A 137 19.22 -16.15 -5.05
N GLN A 138 19.14 -15.77 -3.78
CA GLN A 138 18.05 -16.26 -2.92
C GLN A 138 16.74 -15.55 -3.27
N VAL A 139 15.61 -16.13 -2.89
CA VAL A 139 14.26 -15.61 -3.14
C VAL A 139 13.58 -15.37 -1.79
N ALA A 140 12.72 -14.37 -1.68
CA ALA A 140 11.92 -14.18 -0.46
C ALA A 140 11.01 -15.42 -0.23
N ASP A 141 10.84 -15.84 1.03
CA ASP A 141 9.92 -16.94 1.39
C ASP A 141 8.63 -16.34 1.96
N PHE A 142 7.51 -16.61 1.29
CA PHE A 142 6.19 -16.11 1.65
C PHE A 142 5.19 -17.22 1.91
N LYS A 143 4.33 -17.01 2.90
CA LYS A 143 3.07 -17.73 3.07
C LYS A 143 1.92 -16.83 2.64
N TYR A 144 1.36 -17.08 1.46
CA TYR A 144 0.21 -16.34 0.97
C TYR A 144 -1.08 -16.80 1.64
N HIS A 145 -1.91 -15.83 2.02
CA HIS A 145 -3.25 -16.00 2.59
C HIS A 145 -4.22 -15.20 1.72
N VAL A 146 -4.97 -15.91 0.87
CA VAL A 146 -6.02 -15.28 0.05
C VAL A 146 -7.20 -14.93 0.94
N LEU A 147 -7.53 -13.65 1.01
CA LEU A 147 -8.58 -13.12 1.87
C LEU A 147 -9.97 -13.37 1.28
N ASP A 148 -10.94 -13.62 2.16
CA ASP A 148 -12.36 -13.53 1.82
C ASP A 148 -12.81 -12.08 2.05
N ALA A 149 -13.19 -11.39 0.97
CA ALA A 149 -13.60 -9.99 0.97
C ALA A 149 -14.72 -9.68 1.98
N ASN A 150 -15.53 -10.67 2.34
CA ASN A 150 -16.70 -10.49 3.21
C ASN A 150 -16.46 -10.90 4.66
N LYS A 151 -15.24 -11.31 5.02
CA LYS A 151 -14.94 -11.81 6.36
C LYS A 151 -13.75 -11.11 6.99
N PRO A 152 -13.86 -10.72 8.28
CA PRO A 152 -12.69 -10.32 9.04
C PRO A 152 -11.67 -11.45 9.15
N PHE A 153 -10.41 -11.08 9.32
CA PHE A 153 -9.29 -11.98 9.59
C PHE A 153 -8.45 -11.43 10.73
N ILE A 154 -7.64 -12.30 11.34
CA ILE A 154 -6.85 -11.94 12.52
C ILE A 154 -5.37 -12.14 12.21
N ILE A 155 -4.56 -11.15 12.56
CA ILE A 155 -3.10 -11.30 12.63
C ILE A 155 -2.65 -10.92 14.04
N GLU A 156 -1.94 -11.82 14.73
CA GLU A 156 -1.46 -11.63 16.11
C GLU A 156 -2.50 -11.07 17.10
N GLY A 157 -3.76 -11.50 16.96
CA GLY A 157 -4.86 -11.09 17.85
C GLY A 157 -5.50 -9.73 17.53
N LEU A 158 -5.04 -9.04 16.48
CA LEU A 158 -5.68 -7.85 15.91
C LEU A 158 -6.61 -8.26 14.76
N GLU A 159 -7.87 -7.87 14.84
CA GLU A 159 -8.87 -8.15 13.81
C GLU A 159 -8.88 -7.07 12.73
N PHE A 160 -8.85 -7.50 11.48
CA PHE A 160 -8.92 -6.67 10.28
C PHE A 160 -10.20 -7.01 9.52
N THR A 161 -11.04 -6.00 9.31
CA THR A 161 -12.21 -6.09 8.44
C THR A 161 -11.87 -5.50 7.07
N PRO A 162 -11.92 -6.27 5.97
CA PRO A 162 -11.75 -5.74 4.63
C PRO A 162 -12.81 -4.68 4.30
N LEU A 163 -12.40 -3.62 3.61
CA LEU A 163 -13.26 -2.55 3.12
C LEU A 163 -13.14 -2.49 1.59
N GLU A 164 -14.04 -3.17 0.88
CA GLU A 164 -14.06 -3.16 -0.59
C GLU A 164 -14.39 -1.76 -1.12
N VAL A 165 -13.56 -1.25 -2.01
CA VAL A 165 -13.73 0.06 -2.65
C VAL A 165 -13.42 -0.01 -4.14
N HIS A 166 -13.94 0.96 -4.90
CA HIS A 166 -13.56 1.10 -6.30
C HIS A 166 -12.33 2.00 -6.40
N HIS A 167 -11.43 1.64 -7.31
CA HIS A 167 -10.22 2.39 -7.67
C HIS A 167 -10.08 2.47 -9.19
N GLY A 168 -10.98 3.24 -9.79
CA GLY A 168 -11.10 3.41 -11.23
C GLY A 168 -11.90 2.29 -11.88
N ILE A 169 -11.62 2.05 -13.15
CA ILE A 169 -12.26 1.02 -13.97
C ILE A 169 -11.22 0.33 -14.85
N TYR A 170 -11.47 -0.93 -15.17
CA TYR A 170 -10.77 -1.59 -16.25
C TYR A 170 -11.14 -0.92 -17.58
N LEU A 171 -10.15 -0.49 -18.37
CA LEU A 171 -10.43 0.16 -19.66
C LEU A 171 -11.03 -0.80 -20.70
N THR A 172 -10.78 -2.10 -20.56
CA THR A 172 -11.26 -3.15 -21.46
C THR A 172 -12.73 -3.51 -21.20
N THR A 173 -13.11 -3.73 -19.94
CA THR A 173 -14.45 -4.18 -19.56
C THR A 173 -15.35 -3.05 -19.08
N ARG A 174 -14.77 -1.91 -18.69
CA ARG A 174 -15.44 -0.76 -18.05
C ARG A 174 -15.99 -1.07 -16.65
N GLU A 175 -15.73 -2.26 -16.14
CA GLU A 175 -16.07 -2.67 -14.77
C GLU A 175 -15.18 -1.97 -13.74
N PRO A 176 -15.66 -1.76 -12.51
CA PRO A 176 -14.84 -1.24 -11.42
C PRO A 176 -13.59 -2.09 -11.20
N TYR A 177 -12.46 -1.42 -11.00
CA TYR A 177 -11.27 -2.06 -10.44
C TYR A 177 -11.41 -2.04 -8.92
N TYR A 178 -11.48 -3.19 -8.29
CA TYR A 178 -11.66 -3.29 -6.84
C TYR A 178 -10.31 -3.24 -6.12
N CYS A 179 -10.27 -2.42 -5.06
CA CYS A 179 -9.19 -2.36 -4.08
C CYS A 179 -9.77 -2.62 -2.69
N TYR A 180 -8.89 -2.95 -1.74
CA TYR A 180 -9.29 -3.13 -0.34
C TYR A 180 -8.61 -2.10 0.55
N GLY A 181 -9.43 -1.35 1.29
CA GLY A 181 -9.02 -0.78 2.55
C GLY A 181 -9.20 -1.78 3.70
N PHE A 182 -8.82 -1.37 4.90
CA PHE A 182 -8.98 -2.20 6.09
C PHE A 182 -9.41 -1.37 7.29
N LYS A 183 -10.33 -1.93 8.08
CA LYS A 183 -10.74 -1.41 9.38
C LYS A 183 -10.20 -2.31 10.48
N PHE A 184 -9.57 -1.72 11.49
CA PHE A 184 -8.97 -2.42 12.63
C PHE A 184 -8.86 -1.44 13.80
N ASP A 185 -9.13 -1.89 15.02
CA ASP A 185 -9.05 -1.07 16.26
C ASP A 185 -9.59 0.38 16.17
N GLY A 186 -10.73 0.56 15.50
CA GLY A 186 -11.35 1.88 15.32
C GLY A 186 -10.64 2.79 14.31
N VAL A 187 -9.72 2.28 13.51
CA VAL A 187 -9.10 2.96 12.37
C VAL A 187 -9.68 2.37 11.09
N SER A 188 -10.04 3.22 10.13
CA SER A 188 -10.36 2.81 8.76
C SER A 188 -9.31 3.41 7.81
N TYR A 189 -8.61 2.57 7.06
CA TYR A 189 -7.55 2.96 6.13
C TYR A 189 -7.91 2.56 4.70
N ILE A 190 -8.03 3.55 3.80
CA ILE A 190 -8.30 3.37 2.37
C ILE A 190 -7.32 4.25 1.58
N SER A 191 -6.28 3.65 1.00
CA SER A 191 -5.23 4.41 0.29
C SER A 191 -5.64 4.89 -1.10
N ASP A 192 -6.38 4.05 -1.82
CA ASP A 192 -6.63 4.16 -3.25
C ASP A 192 -8.11 3.96 -3.52
N THR A 193 -8.84 5.04 -3.79
CA THR A 193 -10.28 4.94 -4.07
C THR A 193 -10.80 6.12 -4.90
N ASN A 194 -11.72 5.83 -5.82
CA ASN A 194 -12.55 6.84 -6.48
C ASN A 194 -14.03 6.78 -6.07
N TYR A 195 -14.44 5.70 -5.42
CA TYR A 195 -15.81 5.52 -4.93
C TYR A 195 -15.85 4.48 -3.80
N ILE A 196 -16.56 4.83 -2.71
CA ILE A 196 -16.80 3.95 -1.57
C ILE A 196 -18.27 3.47 -1.65
N PRO A 197 -18.52 2.17 -1.88
CA PRO A 197 -19.87 1.61 -1.89
C PRO A 197 -20.63 1.86 -0.57
N PRO A 198 -21.99 1.95 -0.59
CA PRO A 198 -22.78 2.16 0.62
C PRO A 198 -22.52 1.12 1.72
N HIS A 199 -22.40 -0.15 1.36
CA HIS A 199 -22.12 -1.23 2.32
C HIS A 199 -20.77 -1.04 3.02
N THR A 200 -19.73 -0.60 2.29
CA THR A 200 -18.43 -0.27 2.86
C THR A 200 -18.49 0.98 3.73
N MET A 201 -19.28 1.98 3.33
CA MET A 201 -19.50 3.19 4.13
C MET A 201 -20.17 2.88 5.47
N GLU A 202 -21.12 1.94 5.51
CA GLU A 202 -21.75 1.48 6.75
C GLU A 202 -20.70 0.86 7.71
N LEU A 203 -19.79 0.03 7.18
CA LEU A 203 -18.68 -0.53 7.96
C LEU A 203 -17.74 0.56 8.50
N ILE A 204 -17.47 1.60 7.72
CA ILE A 204 -16.64 2.75 8.14
C ILE A 204 -17.36 3.55 9.23
N GLN A 205 -18.65 3.85 9.06
CA GLN A 205 -19.42 4.65 10.03
C GLN A 205 -19.58 3.96 11.38
N ASP A 206 -19.63 2.63 11.40
CA ASP A 206 -19.58 1.87 12.64
C ASP A 206 -18.21 2.05 13.32
N LYS A 207 -18.18 2.71 14.49
CA LYS A 207 -17.03 2.70 15.42
C LYS A 207 -15.65 3.12 14.86
N THR A 208 -15.57 3.79 13.72
CA THR A 208 -14.32 4.43 13.27
C THR A 208 -14.08 5.72 14.06
N ARG A 209 -12.89 5.80 14.67
CA ARG A 209 -12.33 6.98 15.35
C ARG A 209 -11.37 7.75 14.45
N VAL A 210 -10.61 7.04 13.61
CA VAL A 210 -9.62 7.61 12.71
C VAL A 210 -9.89 7.14 11.30
N PHE A 211 -10.15 8.06 10.37
CA PHE A 211 -10.37 7.74 8.97
C PHE A 211 -9.23 8.30 8.11
N ILE A 212 -8.47 7.41 7.47
CA ILE A 212 -7.38 7.73 6.56
C ILE A 212 -7.84 7.33 5.16
N VAL A 213 -7.90 8.30 4.24
CA VAL A 213 -8.54 8.12 2.93
C VAL A 213 -7.77 8.80 1.81
N ASP A 214 -7.85 8.24 0.59
CA ASP A 214 -7.40 8.84 -0.66
C ASP A 214 -7.87 10.31 -0.78
N CYS A 215 -6.91 11.19 -1.06
CA CYS A 215 -7.14 12.59 -1.41
C CYS A 215 -6.15 13.04 -2.48
N LEU A 216 -6.12 12.35 -3.64
CA LEU A 216 -5.09 12.52 -4.67
C LEU A 216 -4.87 13.98 -5.12
N ARG A 217 -5.94 14.71 -5.45
CA ARG A 217 -5.86 16.12 -5.87
C ARG A 217 -7.21 16.83 -5.77
N CYS A 218 -7.15 18.15 -5.57
CA CYS A 218 -8.32 19.01 -5.78
C CYS A 218 -8.65 19.09 -7.28
N LYS A 219 -9.90 18.82 -7.67
CA LYS A 219 -10.41 19.23 -8.99
C LYS A 219 -10.68 20.74 -8.97
N CYS A 220 -9.81 21.55 -9.56
CA CYS A 220 -10.13 22.95 -9.82
C CYS A 220 -11.03 23.04 -11.07
N ASN A 221 -12.28 23.45 -10.91
CA ASN A 221 -13.24 23.65 -12.02
C ASN A 221 -12.80 24.69 -13.09
N LYS A 222 -11.65 25.36 -12.92
CA LYS A 222 -11.06 26.27 -13.92
C LYS A 222 -10.14 25.59 -14.94
N CYS A 223 -9.74 24.33 -14.73
CA CYS A 223 -9.04 23.54 -15.74
C CYS A 223 -10.06 22.59 -16.38
N LYS A 224 -10.42 22.88 -17.63
CA LYS A 224 -11.49 22.22 -18.41
C LYS A 224 -11.43 20.70 -18.27
N SER A 225 -12.45 20.15 -17.61
CA SER A 225 -12.69 18.72 -17.47
C SER A 225 -13.45 18.22 -18.70
N ILE A 226 -13.00 17.11 -19.28
CA ILE A 226 -13.83 16.29 -20.16
C ILE A 226 -14.69 15.42 -19.23
N TYR A 227 -16.00 15.55 -19.37
CA TYR A 227 -17.01 14.82 -18.61
C TYR A 227 -17.14 13.39 -19.12
N PHE A 228 -17.53 12.47 -18.23
CA PHE A 228 -18.42 11.39 -18.60
C PHE A 228 -19.68 11.55 -17.76
N ASN A 229 -20.82 11.53 -18.46
CA ASN A 229 -22.17 11.51 -17.90
C ASN A 229 -22.43 10.24 -17.11
#